data_AF-A0A7S2D2S9-F1
#
_entry.id   AF-A0A7S2D2S9-F1
#
_cell.length_a   1.000
_cell.length_b   1.000
_cell.length_c   1.000
_cell.angle_alpha   90.00
_cell.angle_beta   90.00
_cell.angle_gamma   90.00
#
_symmetry.space_group_name_H-M   'P 1'
#
loop_
_entity.id
_entity.type
_entity.pdbx_description
1 polymer ?
#
loop_
_entity_poly.entity_id
_entity_poly.type
_entity_poly.pdbx_seq_one_letter_code
_entity_poly.pdbx_strand_id
1 'polypeptide(L)'
;PDHLSPSLRALIESMLQKEPTQRPTVTQLRQHPWVTDDGKHPMLEQENLMFEITDEDIQNAIKKMSNTFALFTAAKRWKALPKKNEAARRAAAEEAAKAEAAAAEMKKAKYS
;
A
#
# COMPACT_ATOMS: atom_id res chain seq x y z
N PRO A 1 -20.18 16.58 -8.69
CA PRO A 1 -20.77 15.24 -8.81
C PRO A 1 -22.20 15.25 -8.28
N ASP A 2 -23.13 14.57 -8.96
CA ASP A 2 -24.56 14.71 -8.67
C ASP A 2 -25.02 13.95 -7.41
N HIS A 3 -24.14 13.11 -6.85
CA HIS A 3 -24.38 12.38 -5.60
C HIS A 3 -24.02 13.18 -4.33
N LEU A 4 -23.45 14.39 -4.47
CA LEU A 4 -23.11 15.23 -3.32
C LEU A 4 -24.27 16.15 -2.96
N SER A 5 -24.47 16.38 -1.66
CA SER A 5 -25.43 17.40 -1.23
C SER A 5 -25.01 18.78 -1.74
N PRO A 6 -25.95 19.68 -2.08
CA PRO A 6 -25.63 21.02 -2.57
C PRO A 6 -24.71 21.80 -1.62
N SER A 7 -24.94 21.67 -0.31
CA SER A 7 -24.14 22.34 0.73
C SER A 7 -22.69 21.82 0.78
N LEU A 8 -22.48 20.51 0.62
CA LEU A 8 -21.12 19.93 0.54
C LEU A 8 -20.39 20.39 -0.73
N ARG A 9 -21.10 20.40 -1.85
CA ARG A 9 -20.54 20.86 -3.12
C ARG A 9 -20.09 22.32 -3.02
N ALA A 10 -20.94 23.21 -2.49
CA ALA A 10 -20.63 24.62 -2.29
C ALA A 10 -19.41 24.81 -1.38
N LEU A 11 -19.32 24.04 -0.30
CA LEU A 11 -18.16 24.06 0.61
C LEU A 11 -16.87 23.71 -0.14
N ILE A 12 -16.84 22.59 -0.86
CA ILE A 12 -15.64 22.13 -1.58
C ILE A 12 -15.25 23.15 -2.68
N GLU A 13 -16.22 23.66 -3.43
CA GLU A 13 -15.98 24.68 -4.47
C GLU A 13 -15.40 25.99 -3.87
N SER A 14 -15.84 26.38 -2.68
CA SER A 14 -15.27 27.54 -1.97
C SER A 14 -13.83 27.30 -1.49
N MET A 15 -13.52 26.10 -1.00
CA MET A 15 -12.17 25.75 -0.54
C MET A 15 -11.15 25.64 -1.69
N LEU A 16 -11.61 25.21 -2.86
CA LEU A 16 -10.79 24.99 -4.05
C LEU A 16 -10.71 26.23 -4.98
N GLN A 17 -11.05 27.41 -4.47
CA GLN A 17 -10.84 28.66 -5.21
C GLN A 17 -9.36 28.84 -5.55
N LYS A 18 -9.10 29.17 -6.83
CA LYS A 18 -7.75 29.34 -7.36
C LYS A 18 -7.09 30.58 -6.79
N GLU A 19 -7.85 31.67 -6.70
CA GLU A 19 -7.41 32.91 -6.08
C GLU A 19 -7.45 32.78 -4.55
N PRO A 20 -6.32 32.97 -3.85
CA PRO A 20 -6.24 32.75 -2.41
C PRO A 20 -7.10 33.74 -1.62
N THR A 21 -7.31 34.95 -2.14
CA THR A 21 -8.14 35.99 -1.52
C THR A 21 -9.64 35.66 -1.59
N GLN A 22 -10.05 34.77 -2.49
CA GLN A 22 -11.43 34.30 -2.63
C GLN A 22 -11.71 33.05 -1.80
N ARG A 23 -10.67 32.41 -1.26
CA ARG A 23 -10.83 31.23 -0.40
C ARG A 23 -11.37 31.66 0.96
N PRO A 24 -12.38 30.97 1.52
CA PRO A 24 -12.88 31.29 2.85
C PRO A 24 -11.81 31.03 3.91
N THR A 25 -11.85 31.82 4.99
CA THR A 25 -11.01 31.60 6.16
C THR A 25 -11.47 30.38 6.95
N VAL A 26 -10.61 29.83 7.81
CA VAL A 26 -11.00 28.71 8.69
C VAL A 26 -12.19 29.10 9.57
N THR A 27 -12.25 30.33 10.06
CA THR A 27 -13.39 30.85 10.83
C THR A 27 -14.69 30.81 10.02
N GLN A 28 -14.65 31.23 8.75
CA GLN A 28 -15.82 31.16 7.87
C GLN A 28 -16.23 29.72 7.56
N LEU A 29 -15.26 28.81 7.36
CA LEU A 29 -15.53 27.39 7.13
C LEU A 29 -16.20 26.73 8.34
N ARG A 30 -15.78 27.06 9.57
CA ARG A 30 -16.39 26.54 10.81
C ARG A 30 -17.86 26.91 10.97
N GLN A 31 -18.29 28.01 10.35
CA GLN A 31 -19.67 28.49 10.37
C GLN A 31 -20.50 27.96 9.18
N HIS A 32 -19.88 27.26 8.24
CA HIS A 32 -20.55 26.83 7.02
C HIS A 32 -21.71 25.87 7.33
N PRO A 33 -22.90 26.00 6.69
CA PRO A 33 -24.08 25.20 7.01
C PRO A 33 -23.87 23.68 6.92
N TRP A 34 -23.06 23.23 5.96
CA TRP A 34 -22.68 21.81 5.87
C TRP A 34 -21.89 21.32 7.08
N VAL A 35 -21.04 22.17 7.65
CA VAL A 35 -20.16 21.82 8.78
C VAL A 35 -20.95 21.79 10.09
N THR A 36 -21.93 22.68 10.24
CA THR A 36 -22.69 22.86 11.48
C THR A 36 -24.07 22.20 11.47
N ASP A 37 -24.43 21.44 10.42
CA ASP A 37 -25.80 20.93 10.19
C ASP A 37 -26.83 22.06 10.36
N ASP A 38 -26.66 23.10 9.53
CA ASP A 38 -27.49 24.32 9.54
C ASP A 38 -27.55 24.97 10.94
N GLY A 39 -26.45 24.92 11.70
CA GLY A 39 -26.32 25.52 13.03
C GLY A 39 -26.78 24.64 14.19
N LYS A 40 -27.26 23.41 13.95
CA LYS A 40 -27.62 22.46 15.02
C LYS A 40 -26.41 21.96 15.81
N HIS A 41 -25.25 21.91 15.17
CA HIS A 41 -23.99 21.42 15.72
C HIS A 41 -22.87 22.45 15.50
N PRO A 42 -22.88 23.60 16.19
CA PRO A 42 -21.88 24.64 16.00
C PRO A 42 -20.48 24.15 16.40
N MET A 43 -19.47 24.44 15.58
CA MET A 43 -18.08 24.19 15.96
C MET A 43 -17.63 25.21 17.00
N LEU A 44 -16.85 24.75 17.99
CA LEU A 44 -16.25 25.62 18.99
C LEU A 44 -15.25 26.58 18.33
N GLU A 45 -15.18 27.81 18.83
CA GLU A 45 -14.11 28.76 18.53
C GLU A 45 -12.82 28.30 19.23
N GLN A 46 -12.27 27.17 18.82
CA GLN A 46 -11.02 26.68 19.36
C GLN A 46 -9.88 27.45 18.70
N GLU A 47 -9.09 28.18 19.49
CA GLU A 47 -7.75 28.61 19.09
C GLU A 47 -6.98 27.40 18.59
N ASN A 48 -6.15 27.60 17.56
CA ASN A 48 -5.30 26.56 17.01
C ASN A 48 -4.65 25.81 18.18
N LEU A 49 -5.06 24.55 18.42
CA LEU A 49 -4.38 23.73 19.42
C LEU A 49 -2.91 23.78 19.02
N MET A 50 -2.09 24.31 19.91
CA MET A 50 -0.65 24.35 19.70
C MET A 50 -0.21 22.90 19.57
N PHE A 51 -0.06 22.44 18.33
CA PHE A 51 0.39 21.11 18.03
C PHE A 51 1.91 21.20 17.94
N GLU A 52 2.59 20.61 18.91
CA GLU A 52 4.03 20.45 18.86
C GLU A 52 4.34 19.39 17.81
N ILE A 53 4.99 19.79 16.71
CA ILE A 53 5.47 18.85 15.72
C ILE A 53 6.63 18.10 16.36
N THR A 54 6.44 16.81 16.60
CA THR A 54 7.48 15.97 17.20
C THR A 54 8.47 15.50 16.15
N ASP A 55 9.68 15.12 16.57
CA ASP A 55 10.66 14.50 15.67
C ASP A 55 10.10 13.22 15.01
N GLU A 56 9.23 12.48 15.72
CA GLU A 56 8.55 11.31 15.17
C GLU A 56 7.64 11.68 13.98
N ASP A 57 6.89 12.79 14.07
CA ASP A 57 6.05 13.27 12.97
C ASP A 57 6.88 13.60 11.74
N ILE A 58 8.07 14.21 11.93
CA ILE A 58 8.99 14.56 10.85
C ILE A 58 9.55 13.30 10.18
N GLN A 59 10.00 12.32 10.97
CA GLN A 59 10.51 11.05 10.44
C GLN A 59 9.44 10.27 9.67
N ASN A 60 8.18 10.43 10.08
CA ASN A 60 7.04 9.75 9.46
C ASN A 60 6.32 10.57 8.37
N ALA A 61 6.73 11.81 8.11
CA ALA A 61 6.05 12.73 7.18
C ALA A 61 6.06 12.23 5.73
N ILE A 62 7.09 11.47 5.33
CA ILE A 62 7.21 10.87 4.00
C ILE A 62 7.57 9.39 4.16
N LYS A 63 6.56 8.54 4.35
CA LYS A 63 6.75 7.09 4.27
C LYS A 63 6.85 6.69 2.81
N LYS A 64 8.05 6.30 2.36
CA LYS A 64 8.21 5.55 1.11
C LYS A 64 7.26 4.35 1.18
N MET A 65 6.35 4.20 0.22
CA MET A 65 5.59 2.95 0.06
C MET A 65 6.62 1.84 -0.02
N SER A 66 6.76 1.08 1.06
CA SER A 66 7.77 0.04 1.13
C SER A 66 7.48 -0.92 -0.02
N ASN A 67 8.53 -1.42 -0.67
CA ASN A 67 8.46 -2.41 -1.73
C ASN A 67 7.77 -3.73 -1.29
N THR A 68 7.15 -3.77 -0.10
CA THR A 68 6.31 -4.85 0.40
C THR A 68 5.25 -5.23 -0.62
N PHE A 69 4.56 -4.28 -1.26
CA PHE A 69 3.58 -4.62 -2.30
C PHE A 69 4.23 -5.32 -3.51
N ALA A 70 5.44 -4.89 -3.89
CA ALA A 70 6.23 -5.53 -4.94
C ALA A 70 6.69 -6.94 -4.50
N LEU A 71 7.14 -7.12 -3.26
CA LEU A 71 7.53 -8.42 -2.69
C LEU A 71 6.33 -9.38 -2.55
N PHE A 72 5.19 -8.90 -2.08
CA PHE A 72 3.94 -9.66 -2.02
C PHE A 72 3.48 -10.08 -3.43
N THR A 73 3.59 -9.19 -4.41
CA THR A 73 3.25 -9.47 -5.81
C THR A 73 4.21 -10.50 -6.42
N ALA A 74 5.51 -10.36 -6.18
CA ALA A 74 6.54 -11.30 -6.63
C ALA A 74 6.33 -12.69 -6.01
N ALA A 75 6.05 -12.77 -4.71
CA ALA A 75 5.76 -14.03 -4.01
C ALA A 75 4.49 -14.71 -4.55
N LYS A 76 3.43 -13.96 -4.85
CA LYS A 76 2.22 -14.51 -5.50
C LYS A 76 2.52 -15.08 -6.89
N ARG A 77 3.31 -14.36 -7.70
CA ARG A 77 3.73 -14.82 -9.03
C ARG A 77 4.59 -16.08 -8.96
N TRP A 78 5.52 -16.16 -8.01
CA TRP A 78 6.33 -17.36 -7.79
C TRP A 78 5.47 -18.57 -7.43
N LYS A 79 4.50 -18.42 -6.52
CA LYS A 79 3.56 -19.50 -6.16
C LYS A 79 2.63 -19.90 -7.31
N ALA A 80 2.34 -18.98 -8.22
CA ALA A 80 1.53 -19.21 -9.41
C ALA A 80 2.34 -19.69 -10.63
N LEU A 81 3.66 -19.85 -10.52
CA LEU A 81 4.46 -20.41 -11.62
C LEU A 81 4.03 -21.87 -11.83
N PRO A 82 3.61 -22.24 -13.04
CA PRO A 82 3.15 -23.59 -13.32
C PRO A 82 4.32 -24.56 -13.16
N LYS A 83 4.05 -25.75 -12.59
CA LYS A 83 4.99 -26.89 -12.47
C LYS A 83 5.30 -27.52 -13.85
N LYS A 84 5.57 -26.71 -14.87
CA LYS A 84 5.65 -27.16 -16.27
C LYS A 84 6.75 -28.18 -16.55
N ASN A 85 7.69 -28.36 -15.62
CA ASN A 85 8.81 -29.28 -15.79
C ASN A 85 8.90 -30.31 -14.65
N GLU A 86 7.77 -30.73 -14.05
CA GLU A 86 7.78 -31.80 -13.03
C GLU A 86 8.27 -33.13 -13.61
N ALA A 87 7.89 -33.45 -14.85
CA ALA A 87 8.39 -34.61 -15.58
C ALA A 87 9.90 -34.50 -15.89
N ALA A 88 10.38 -33.32 -16.31
CA ALA A 88 11.80 -33.10 -16.57
C ALA A 88 12.65 -33.13 -15.28
N ARG A 89 12.13 -32.64 -14.15
CA ARG A 89 12.80 -32.78 -12.84
C ARG A 89 12.84 -34.21 -12.34
N ARG A 90 11.77 -34.99 -12.55
CA ARG A 90 11.77 -36.42 -12.22
C ARG A 90 12.74 -37.20 -13.09
N ALA A 91 12.78 -36.93 -14.39
CA ALA A 91 13.74 -37.55 -15.31
C ALA A 91 15.19 -37.20 -14.92
N ALA A 92 15.48 -35.93 -14.63
CA ALA A 92 16.82 -35.52 -14.19
C ALA A 92 17.21 -36.10 -12.83
N ALA A 93 16.26 -36.25 -11.90
CA ALA A 93 16.51 -36.89 -10.60
C ALA A 93 16.75 -38.40 -10.72
N GLU A 94 16.03 -39.08 -11.63
CA GLU A 94 16.20 -40.51 -11.89
C GLU A 94 17.52 -40.80 -12.61
N GLU A 95 17.92 -39.92 -13.55
CA GLU A 95 19.22 -40.00 -14.22
C GLU A 95 20.38 -39.77 -13.25
N ALA A 96 20.27 -38.77 -12.37
CA ALA A 96 21.24 -38.53 -11.31
C ALA A 96 21.37 -39.74 -10.35
N ALA A 97 20.26 -40.35 -9.96
CA ALA A 97 20.25 -41.53 -9.11
C ALA A 97 20.87 -42.77 -9.79
N LYS A 98 20.62 -42.97 -11.10
CA LYS A 98 21.25 -44.05 -11.89
C LYS A 98 22.75 -43.83 -12.06
N ALA A 99 23.18 -42.59 -12.31
CA ALA A 99 24.59 -42.25 -12.40
C ALA A 99 25.33 -42.49 -11.07
N GLU A 100 24.69 -42.14 -9.94
CA GLU A 100 25.23 -42.38 -8.61
C GLU A 100 25.34 -43.88 -8.28
N ALA A 101 24.31 -44.67 -8.63
CA ALA A 101 24.32 -46.12 -8.47
C ALA A 101 25.39 -46.81 -9.34
N ALA A 102 25.54 -46.40 -10.60
CA ALA A 102 26.58 -46.90 -11.50
C ALA A 102 27.99 -46.55 -11.00
N ALA A 103 28.19 -45.34 -10.47
CA ALA A 103 29.46 -44.95 -9.86
C ALA A 103 29.76 -45.78 -8.60
N ALA A 104 28.75 -46.14 -7.80
CA ALA A 104 28.90 -47.01 -6.64
C ALA A 104 29.25 -48.45 -7.03
N GLU A 105 28.62 -49.00 -8.08
CA GLU A 105 28.94 -50.31 -8.66
C GLU A 105 30.38 -50.37 -9.21
N MET A 106 30.80 -49.37 -9.99
CA MET A 106 32.17 -49.30 -10.51
C MET A 106 33.21 -49.20 -9.39
N LYS A 107 32.89 -48.48 -8.30
CA LYS A 107 33.74 -48.46 -7.11
C LYS A 107 33.82 -49.84 -6.47
N LYS A 108 32.70 -50.55 -6.29
CA LYS A 108 32.70 -51.92 -5.74
C LYS A 108 33.52 -52.90 -6.60
N ALA A 109 33.39 -52.83 -7.92
CA ALA A 109 34.14 -53.67 -8.85
C ALA A 109 35.64 -53.37 -8.89
N LYS A 110 36.04 -52.14 -8.55
CA LYS A 110 37.44 -51.72 -8.50
C LYS A 110 38.14 -52.08 -7.18
N TYR A 111 37.38 -52.39 -6.13
CA TYR A 111 37.88 -52.72 -4.79
C TYR A 111 37.47 -54.13 -4.32
N SER A 112 37.03 -54.99 -5.25
CA SER A 112 36.80 -56.44 -5.05
C SER A 112 37.88 -57.24 -5.76
#